data_AF-A0A533WUP8-F1
#
_entry.id   AF-A0A533WUP8-F1
#
_cell.length_a   1.000
_cell.length_b   1.000
_cell.length_c   1.000
_cell.angle_alpha   90.00
_cell.angle_beta   90.00
_cell.angle_gamma   90.00
#
_symmetry.space_group_name_H-M   'P 1'
#
loop_
_entity.id
_entity.type
_entity.pdbx_description
1 polymer ?
#
loop_
_entity_poly.entity_id
_entity_poly.type
_entity_poly.pdbx_seq_one_letter_code
_entity_poly.pdbx_strand_id
1 'polypeptide(L)'
;MEEKCDIAIVGGGPAGLSAAYSSAKAGAKVVVFEKDEAIAHSIRTSGVTWISEMERLGIPAKFYNPVQNYRFVSPSNDVLISGSSPKSCVLDVRGMYQHLAFLAAEAGAQIMVKSNVINIIEEDSRIAGIKASTPKGDLIMHSTLVIDASGFSATVARKAGAAGEWKRYGVGAEYECYCDQVDSATWVLMVGQQFSEAGYAWI
;
A
#
# COMPACT_ATOMS: atom_id res chain seq x y z
N MET A 1 -3.92 25.49 12.56
CA MET A 1 -2.84 25.99 11.67
C MET A 1 -3.32 25.82 10.25
N GLU A 2 -3.02 26.76 9.36
CA GLU A 2 -3.43 26.71 7.94
C GLU A 2 -2.20 26.73 7.04
N GLU A 3 -2.15 25.80 6.09
CA GLU A 3 -1.06 25.66 5.14
C GLU A 3 -1.60 25.39 3.72
N LYS A 4 -0.72 25.50 2.72
CA LYS A 4 -1.05 25.31 1.30
C LYS A 4 -0.04 24.41 0.59
N CYS A 5 -0.55 23.51 -0.23
CA CYS A 5 0.21 22.69 -1.17
C CYS A 5 -0.53 22.59 -2.51
N ASP A 6 0.10 22.06 -3.55
CA ASP A 6 -0.58 21.81 -4.81
C ASP A 6 -1.41 20.53 -4.73
N ILE A 7 -0.83 19.48 -4.15
CA ILE A 7 -1.43 18.15 -4.04
C ILE A 7 -1.30 17.62 -2.61
N ALA A 8 -2.45 17.36 -1.98
CA ALA A 8 -2.53 16.64 -0.72
C ALA A 8 -2.82 15.15 -0.99
N ILE A 9 -1.99 14.25 -0.48
CA ILE A 9 -2.12 12.81 -0.67
C ILE A 9 -2.46 12.17 0.68
N VAL A 10 -3.56 11.44 0.74
CA VAL A 10 -4.03 10.80 1.97
C VAL A 10 -3.66 9.33 1.97
N GLY A 11 -2.65 8.94 2.74
CA GLY A 11 -2.15 7.56 2.87
C GLY A 11 -0.72 7.40 2.35
N GLY A 12 0.17 6.85 3.20
CA GLY A 12 1.57 6.55 2.92
C GLY A 12 1.82 5.12 2.45
N GLY A 13 0.83 4.49 1.81
CA GLY A 13 0.98 3.19 1.13
C GLY A 13 1.66 3.31 -0.24
N PRO A 14 1.78 2.21 -1.01
CA PRO A 14 2.56 2.19 -2.24
C PRO A 14 1.90 3.07 -3.31
N ALA A 15 0.56 3.14 -3.35
CA ALA A 15 -0.17 4.03 -4.24
C ALA A 15 0.10 5.51 -3.92
N GLY A 16 0.00 5.90 -2.65
CA GLY A 16 0.21 7.28 -2.21
C GLY A 16 1.65 7.74 -2.41
N LEU A 17 2.63 6.90 -2.06
CA LEU A 17 4.05 7.21 -2.23
C LEU A 17 4.47 7.26 -3.70
N SER A 18 3.94 6.38 -4.55
CA SER A 18 4.19 6.43 -6.00
C SER A 18 3.60 7.68 -6.64
N ALA A 19 2.39 8.08 -6.22
CA ALA A 19 1.76 9.33 -6.65
C ALA A 19 2.56 10.55 -6.17
N ALA A 20 3.07 10.51 -4.93
CA ALA A 20 3.90 11.57 -4.37
C ALA A 20 5.20 11.75 -5.13
N TYR A 21 5.93 10.65 -5.38
CA TYR A 21 7.17 10.67 -6.16
C TYR A 21 6.93 11.23 -7.56
N SER A 22 5.92 10.73 -8.27
CA SER A 22 5.62 11.18 -9.64
C SER A 22 5.26 12.66 -9.69
N SER A 23 4.44 13.12 -8.74
CA SER A 23 3.97 14.51 -8.69
C SER A 23 5.06 15.50 -8.27
N ALA A 24 5.86 15.14 -7.26
CA ALA A 24 6.96 15.98 -6.79
C ALA A 24 8.07 16.09 -7.84
N LYS A 25 8.37 14.98 -8.55
CA LYS A 25 9.30 14.98 -9.69
C LYS A 25 8.84 15.88 -10.84
N ALA A 26 7.53 16.07 -11.00
CA ALA A 26 6.95 17.01 -11.95
C ALA A 26 6.95 18.48 -11.45
N GLY A 27 7.47 18.74 -10.24
CA GLY A 27 7.63 20.08 -9.68
C GLY A 27 6.47 20.56 -8.80
N ALA A 28 5.48 19.71 -8.51
CA ALA A 28 4.37 20.09 -7.62
C ALA A 28 4.81 20.12 -6.15
N LYS A 29 4.26 21.05 -5.35
CA LYS A 29 4.38 21.04 -3.89
C LYS A 29 3.44 19.97 -3.33
N VAL A 30 3.99 18.84 -2.92
CA VAL A 30 3.23 17.66 -2.47
C VAL A 30 3.36 17.47 -0.96
N VAL A 31 2.25 17.15 -0.30
CA VAL A 31 2.23 16.70 1.10
C VAL A 31 1.50 15.37 1.22
N VAL A 32 2.16 14.36 1.78
CA VAL A 32 1.60 13.04 2.10
C VAL A 32 1.23 12.98 3.57
N PHE A 33 0.00 12.57 3.88
CA PHE A 33 -0.51 12.38 5.23
C PHE A 33 -0.62 10.89 5.55
N GLU A 34 0.22 10.40 6.47
CA GLU A 34 0.18 9.03 6.99
C GLU A 34 -0.30 9.05 8.45
N LYS A 35 -1.30 8.21 8.76
CA LYS A 35 -1.91 8.15 10.10
C LYS A 35 -1.02 7.41 11.10
N ASP A 36 -0.25 6.42 10.63
CA ASP A 36 0.60 5.58 11.48
C ASP A 36 1.89 6.33 11.88
N GLU A 37 2.64 5.76 12.82
CA GLU A 37 3.85 6.39 13.36
C GLU A 37 5.02 6.48 12.37
N ALA A 38 5.01 5.61 11.36
CA ALA A 38 6.03 5.51 10.33
C ALA A 38 5.43 4.93 9.05
N ILE A 39 6.11 5.14 7.92
CA ILE A 39 5.78 4.45 6.68
C ILE A 39 5.95 2.94 6.86
N ALA A 40 4.95 2.19 6.40
CA ALA A 40 4.83 0.75 6.57
C ALA A 40 4.82 0.29 8.04
N HIS A 41 4.43 1.13 9.01
CA HIS A 41 4.34 0.73 10.42
C HIS A 41 3.56 -0.58 10.58
N SER A 42 2.34 -0.62 10.04
CA SER A 42 1.55 -1.85 9.90
C SER A 42 1.66 -2.42 8.48
N ILE A 43 1.97 -3.72 8.38
CA ILE A 43 1.95 -4.49 7.12
C ILE A 43 0.66 -5.31 7.11
N ARG A 44 -0.08 -5.25 6.00
CA ARG A 44 -1.38 -5.91 5.83
C ARG A 44 -1.47 -6.63 4.49
N THR A 45 -0.34 -7.17 4.04
CA THR A 45 -0.20 -7.88 2.77
C THR A 45 1.07 -8.71 2.80
N SER A 46 1.01 -9.91 2.21
CA SER A 46 2.16 -10.78 1.99
C SER A 46 3.07 -10.31 0.86
N GLY A 47 2.66 -9.32 0.06
CA GLY A 47 3.53 -8.71 -0.94
C GLY A 47 3.82 -9.56 -2.19
N VAL A 48 3.03 -10.61 -2.48
CA VAL A 48 3.16 -11.36 -3.73
C VAL A 48 2.85 -10.45 -4.93
N THR A 49 3.78 -10.35 -5.87
CA THR A 49 3.64 -9.54 -7.09
C THR A 49 4.49 -10.10 -8.25
N TRP A 50 4.54 -9.39 -9.38
CA TRP A 50 5.28 -9.77 -10.58
C TRP A 50 6.63 -9.06 -10.67
N ILE A 51 7.68 -9.80 -11.03
CA ILE A 51 9.03 -9.22 -11.18
C ILE A 51 9.06 -8.16 -12.29
N SER A 52 8.34 -8.38 -13.40
CA SER A 52 8.27 -7.41 -14.50
C SER A 52 7.69 -6.06 -14.08
N GLU A 53 6.79 -6.06 -13.10
CA GLU A 53 6.20 -4.84 -12.54
C GLU A 53 7.21 -4.12 -11.64
N MET A 54 7.98 -4.87 -10.85
CA MET A 54 9.06 -4.31 -10.03
C MET A 54 10.15 -3.69 -10.89
N GLU A 55 10.56 -4.37 -11.96
CA GLU A 55 11.51 -3.85 -12.95
C GLU A 55 10.99 -2.57 -13.62
N ARG A 56 9.72 -2.57 -14.06
CA ARG A 56 9.09 -1.39 -14.68
C ARG A 56 9.05 -0.19 -13.74
N LEU A 57 8.82 -0.43 -12.45
CA LEU A 57 8.79 0.60 -11.41
C LEU A 57 10.19 0.96 -10.88
N GLY A 58 11.24 0.30 -11.37
CA GLY A 58 12.61 0.54 -10.94
C GLY A 58 12.90 0.10 -9.50
N ILE A 59 12.14 -0.85 -8.96
CA ILE A 59 12.31 -1.36 -7.60
C ILE A 59 13.54 -2.28 -7.56
N PRO A 60 14.54 -1.98 -6.71
CA PRO A 60 15.74 -2.81 -6.60
C PRO A 60 15.44 -4.25 -6.14
N ALA A 61 16.15 -5.22 -6.73
CA ALA A 61 15.97 -6.65 -6.43
C ALA A 61 16.17 -7.03 -4.95
N LYS A 62 16.90 -6.21 -4.17
CA LYS A 62 17.07 -6.42 -2.73
C LYS A 62 15.78 -6.34 -1.91
N PHE A 63 14.71 -5.77 -2.47
CA PHE A 63 13.42 -5.60 -1.79
C PHE A 63 12.41 -6.70 -2.11
N TYR A 64 12.83 -7.78 -2.76
CA TYR A 64 11.94 -8.92 -2.99
C TYR A 64 12.71 -10.24 -3.13
N ASN A 65 12.06 -11.31 -2.70
CA ASN A 65 12.49 -12.68 -2.92
C ASN A 65 11.83 -13.23 -4.21
N PRO A 66 12.60 -13.64 -5.24
CA PRO A 66 12.05 -14.23 -6.45
C PRO A 66 11.38 -15.59 -6.20
N VAL A 67 10.23 -15.82 -6.85
CA VAL A 67 9.46 -17.07 -6.81
C VAL A 67 9.37 -17.66 -8.21
N GLN A 68 9.73 -18.94 -8.31
CA GLN A 68 9.78 -19.70 -9.56
C GLN A 68 8.66 -20.73 -9.68
N ASN A 69 8.25 -21.30 -8.55
CA ASN A 69 7.30 -22.40 -8.52
C ASN A 69 6.03 -22.00 -7.78
N TYR A 70 4.93 -22.64 -8.16
CA TYR A 70 3.60 -22.44 -7.61
C TYR A 70 3.04 -23.82 -7.23
N ARG A 71 2.84 -24.05 -5.93
CA ARG A 71 2.25 -25.29 -5.43
C ARG A 71 0.80 -25.04 -5.04
N PHE A 72 -0.11 -25.84 -5.59
CA PHE A 72 -1.54 -25.78 -5.28
C PHE A 72 -1.93 -27.05 -4.54
N VAL A 73 -2.46 -26.88 -3.32
CA VAL A 73 -2.87 -28.00 -2.46
C VAL A 73 -4.37 -27.92 -2.21
N SER A 74 -5.06 -29.03 -2.42
CA SER A 74 -6.47 -29.23 -2.06
C SER A 74 -6.62 -30.49 -1.19
N PRO A 75 -7.80 -30.80 -0.64
CA PRO A 75 -7.99 -32.00 0.17
C PRO A 75 -7.67 -33.31 -0.54
N SER A 76 -7.68 -33.32 -1.88
CA SER A 76 -7.50 -34.52 -2.70
C SER A 76 -6.40 -34.42 -3.76
N ASN A 77 -5.77 -33.24 -3.93
CA ASN A 77 -4.77 -33.02 -4.98
C ASN A 77 -3.61 -32.16 -4.46
N ASP A 78 -2.43 -32.40 -5.02
CA ASP A 78 -1.21 -31.63 -4.78
C ASP A 78 -0.49 -31.47 -6.12
N VAL A 79 -0.40 -30.23 -6.59
CA VAL A 79 0.12 -29.91 -7.93
C VAL A 79 1.22 -28.88 -7.79
N LEU A 80 2.42 -29.22 -8.27
CA LEU A 80 3.53 -28.30 -8.42
C LEU A 80 3.64 -27.84 -9.87
N ILE A 81 3.58 -26.53 -10.09
CA ILE A 81 3.84 -25.90 -11.38
C ILE A 81 5.19 -25.20 -11.28
N SER A 82 6.15 -25.66 -12.08
CA SER A 82 7.51 -25.09 -12.12
C SER A 82 7.76 -24.34 -13.42
N GLY A 83 8.31 -23.13 -13.29
CA GLY A 83 8.80 -22.34 -14.42
C GLY A 83 10.28 -22.59 -14.70
N SER A 84 10.76 -22.12 -15.85
CA SER A 84 12.20 -22.10 -16.20
C SER A 84 12.95 -20.90 -15.61
N SER A 85 12.23 -19.89 -15.11
CA SER A 85 12.78 -18.67 -14.50
C SER A 85 11.76 -18.09 -13.51
N PRO A 86 12.18 -17.38 -12.45
CA PRO A 86 11.28 -16.63 -11.59
C PRO A 86 10.44 -15.62 -12.38
N LYS A 87 9.14 -15.57 -12.12
CA LYS A 87 8.20 -14.60 -12.74
C LYS A 87 7.48 -13.74 -11.70
N SER A 88 7.25 -14.28 -10.52
CA SER A 88 6.69 -13.57 -9.38
C SER A 88 7.76 -13.37 -8.30
N CYS A 89 7.44 -12.57 -7.30
CA CYS A 89 8.27 -12.38 -6.13
C CYS A 89 7.41 -12.06 -4.91
N VAL A 90 7.98 -12.29 -3.73
CA VAL A 90 7.44 -11.86 -2.44
C VAL A 90 8.23 -10.64 -2.00
N LEU A 91 7.55 -9.51 -1.80
CA LEU A 91 8.21 -8.27 -1.40
C LEU A 91 8.68 -8.32 0.06
N ASP A 92 9.85 -7.73 0.33
CA ASP A 92 10.06 -7.03 1.60
C ASP A 92 9.18 -5.78 1.57
N VAL A 93 7.92 -5.94 2.01
CA VAL A 93 6.90 -4.88 1.92
C VAL A 93 7.34 -3.62 2.66
N ARG A 94 7.96 -3.79 3.84
CA ARG A 94 8.44 -2.67 4.66
C ARG A 94 9.58 -1.95 3.96
N GLY A 95 10.61 -2.67 3.53
CA GLY A 95 11.76 -2.11 2.83
C GLY A 95 11.35 -1.42 1.52
N MET A 96 10.45 -2.05 0.75
CA MET A 96 9.94 -1.48 -0.49
C MET A 96 9.16 -0.18 -0.27
N TYR A 97 8.24 -0.13 0.70
CA TYR A 97 7.47 1.10 0.99
C TYR A 97 8.38 2.21 1.52
N GLN A 98 9.36 1.88 2.36
CA GLN A 98 10.36 2.85 2.84
C GLN A 98 11.24 3.35 1.70
N HIS A 99 11.56 2.52 0.71
CA HIS A 99 12.26 2.95 -0.50
C HIS A 99 11.42 3.91 -1.34
N LEU A 100 10.13 3.63 -1.54
CA LEU A 100 9.21 4.56 -2.22
C LEU A 100 9.09 5.89 -1.47
N ALA A 101 9.06 5.87 -0.14
CA ALA A 101 9.06 7.08 0.68
C ALA A 101 10.36 7.88 0.54
N PHE A 102 11.51 7.19 0.48
CA PHE A 102 12.79 7.82 0.17
C PHE A 102 12.74 8.52 -1.19
N LEU A 103 12.30 7.82 -2.25
CA LEU A 103 12.20 8.40 -3.59
C LEU A 103 11.26 9.61 -3.63
N ALA A 104 10.11 9.53 -2.98
CA ALA A 104 9.16 10.64 -2.90
C ALA A 104 9.76 11.86 -2.17
N ALA A 105 10.41 11.64 -1.03
CA ALA A 105 11.04 12.70 -0.25
C ALA A 105 12.23 13.33 -0.99
N GLU A 106 13.06 12.50 -1.64
CA GLU A 106 14.19 12.96 -2.48
C GLU A 106 13.70 13.82 -3.65
N ALA A 107 12.54 13.49 -4.24
CA ALA A 107 11.89 14.31 -5.27
C ALA A 107 11.24 15.59 -4.72
N GLY A 108 11.21 15.80 -3.41
CA GLY A 108 10.71 17.02 -2.76
C GLY A 108 9.33 16.91 -2.11
N ALA A 109 8.72 15.71 -2.07
CA ALA A 109 7.46 15.52 -1.35
C ALA A 109 7.68 15.60 0.18
N GLN A 110 6.83 16.34 0.89
CA GLN A 110 6.82 16.33 2.35
C GLN A 110 5.96 15.17 2.85
N ILE A 111 6.48 14.38 3.79
CA ILE A 111 5.76 13.25 4.39
C ILE A 111 5.47 13.58 5.86
N MET A 112 4.20 13.61 6.22
CA MET A 112 3.71 13.85 7.58
C MET A 112 3.14 12.55 8.15
N VAL A 113 3.90 11.89 9.02
CA VAL A 113 3.43 10.73 9.81
C VAL A 113 2.62 11.19 11.02
N LYS A 114 1.94 10.26 11.70
CA LYS A 114 1.01 10.55 12.82
C LYS A 114 -0.03 11.63 12.48
N SER A 115 -0.37 11.76 11.20
CA SER A 115 -1.20 12.83 10.66
C SER A 115 -2.42 12.23 9.99
N ASN A 116 -3.46 12.01 10.78
CA ASN A 116 -4.69 11.37 10.33
C ASN A 116 -5.63 12.39 9.68
N VAL A 117 -6.01 12.17 8.42
CA VAL A 117 -7.01 13.02 7.76
C VAL A 117 -8.40 12.73 8.31
N ILE A 118 -9.01 13.74 8.92
CA ILE A 118 -10.29 13.64 9.63
C ILE A 118 -11.43 14.33 8.89
N ASN A 119 -11.16 15.26 7.98
CA ASN A 119 -12.20 15.85 7.13
C ASN A 119 -11.67 16.29 5.76
N ILE A 120 -12.58 16.51 4.82
CA ILE A 120 -12.31 17.24 3.57
C ILE A 120 -12.73 18.69 3.73
N ILE A 121 -12.17 19.56 2.89
CA ILE A 121 -12.57 20.97 2.77
C ILE A 121 -13.21 21.13 1.40
N GLU A 122 -14.41 21.70 1.36
CA GLU A 122 -15.14 21.95 0.13
C GLU A 122 -15.38 23.44 -0.05
N GLU A 123 -15.15 23.92 -1.27
CA GLU A 123 -15.41 25.30 -1.71
C GLU A 123 -16.06 25.20 -3.09
N ASP A 124 -17.15 25.91 -3.36
CA ASP A 124 -17.80 25.94 -4.69
C ASP A 124 -18.05 24.54 -5.31
N SER A 125 -18.47 23.57 -4.48
CA SER A 125 -18.71 22.18 -4.88
C SER A 125 -17.48 21.41 -5.40
N ARG A 126 -16.25 21.90 -5.14
CA ARG A 126 -15.00 21.17 -5.34
C ARG A 126 -14.30 20.89 -4.02
N ILE A 127 -13.57 19.78 -3.96
CA ILE A 127 -12.64 19.52 -2.86
C ILE A 127 -11.47 20.50 -2.97
N ALA A 128 -11.29 21.34 -1.97
CA ALA A 128 -10.29 22.40 -1.89
C ALA A 128 -9.18 22.12 -0.86
N GLY A 129 -9.20 20.95 -0.23
CA GLY A 129 -8.20 20.57 0.76
C GLY A 129 -8.68 19.49 1.72
N ILE A 130 -7.91 19.32 2.79
CA ILE A 130 -8.21 18.38 3.87
C ILE A 130 -7.99 19.04 5.24
N LYS A 131 -8.63 18.45 6.26
CA LYS A 131 -8.32 18.69 7.67
C LYS A 131 -7.67 17.44 8.25
N ALA A 132 -6.49 17.58 8.84
CA ALA A 132 -5.76 16.50 9.51
C ALA A 132 -5.59 16.77 11.01
N SER A 133 -5.69 15.71 11.81
CA SER A 133 -5.27 15.70 13.21
C SER A 133 -3.81 15.26 13.28
N THR A 134 -2.94 16.11 13.82
CA THR A 134 -1.49 15.90 13.87
C THR A 134 -0.99 15.97 15.32
N PRO A 135 0.26 15.57 15.62
CA PRO A 135 0.82 15.70 16.96
C PRO A 135 0.92 17.15 17.46
N LYS A 136 0.87 18.13 16.56
CA LYS A 136 0.87 19.57 16.87
C LYS A 136 -0.54 20.16 16.96
N GLY A 137 -1.58 19.33 16.91
CA GLY A 137 -2.98 19.73 16.82
C GLY A 137 -3.54 19.69 15.41
N ASP A 138 -4.73 20.24 15.23
CA ASP A 138 -5.44 20.22 13.95
C ASP A 138 -4.78 21.16 12.91
N LEU A 139 -4.57 20.59 11.73
CA LEU A 139 -4.02 21.24 10.54
C LEU A 139 -5.08 21.29 9.44
N ILE A 140 -5.27 22.48 8.87
CA ILE A 140 -6.01 22.71 7.64
C ILE A 140 -4.99 22.82 6.51
N MET A 141 -5.08 21.95 5.51
CA MET A 141 -4.24 21.96 4.33
C MET A 141 -5.10 22.23 3.10
N HIS A 142 -4.99 23.43 2.55
CA HIS A 142 -5.61 23.73 1.26
C HIS A 142 -4.77 23.16 0.12
N SER A 143 -5.43 22.65 -0.91
CA SER A 143 -4.79 22.06 -2.08
C SER A 143 -5.66 22.18 -3.32
N THR A 144 -5.01 22.20 -4.48
CA THR A 144 -5.69 22.17 -5.79
C THR A 144 -6.24 20.78 -6.09
N LEU A 145 -5.53 19.73 -5.68
CA LEU A 145 -5.91 18.34 -5.85
C LEU A 145 -5.74 17.56 -4.55
N VAL A 146 -6.70 16.68 -4.25
CA VAL A 146 -6.58 15.67 -3.20
C VAL A 146 -6.56 14.29 -3.83
N ILE A 147 -5.56 13.47 -3.50
CA ILE A 147 -5.49 12.05 -3.92
C ILE A 147 -5.84 11.18 -2.71
N ASP A 148 -6.92 10.40 -2.83
CA ASP A 148 -7.27 9.39 -1.85
C ASP A 148 -6.47 8.11 -2.08
N ALA A 149 -5.46 7.88 -1.25
CA ALA A 149 -4.67 6.65 -1.22
C ALA A 149 -4.80 5.93 0.13
N SER A 150 -5.91 6.14 0.85
CA SER A 150 -6.12 5.67 2.23
C SER A 150 -6.50 4.19 2.35
N GLY A 151 -6.42 3.45 1.24
CA GLY A 151 -6.70 2.02 1.17
C GLY A 151 -8.17 1.70 1.44
N PHE A 152 -8.43 0.58 2.12
CA PHE A 152 -9.78 0.08 2.41
C PHE A 152 -10.67 1.10 3.14
N SER A 153 -10.07 2.04 3.88
CA SER A 153 -10.82 3.08 4.59
C SER A 153 -11.51 4.07 3.64
N ALA A 154 -10.97 4.30 2.43
CA ALA A 154 -11.50 5.23 1.43
C ALA A 154 -11.93 6.58 2.05
N THR A 155 -11.07 7.13 2.91
CA THR A 155 -11.38 8.21 3.85
C THR A 155 -11.90 9.45 3.15
N VAL A 156 -11.25 9.90 2.07
CA VAL A 156 -11.66 11.11 1.34
C VAL A 156 -12.88 10.79 0.49
N ALA A 157 -12.87 9.66 -0.23
CA ALA A 157 -13.97 9.26 -1.10
C ALA A 157 -15.29 9.10 -0.32
N ARG A 158 -15.27 8.52 0.88
CA ARG A 158 -16.46 8.41 1.74
C ARG A 158 -16.94 9.76 2.24
N LYS A 159 -16.02 10.65 2.63
CA LYS A 159 -16.37 12.00 3.10
C LYS A 159 -16.95 12.86 1.98
N ALA A 160 -16.49 12.67 0.75
CA ALA A 160 -17.02 13.30 -0.45
C ALA A 160 -18.33 12.64 -0.95
N GLY A 161 -18.84 11.61 -0.28
CA GLY A 161 -20.03 10.87 -0.72
C GLY A 161 -19.82 10.02 -1.98
N ALA A 162 -18.59 9.86 -2.46
CA ALA A 162 -18.25 9.08 -3.66
C ALA A 162 -18.12 7.57 -3.38
N ALA A 163 -17.97 7.17 -2.11
CA ALA A 163 -17.89 5.78 -1.69
C ALA A 163 -18.79 5.51 -0.47
N GLY A 164 -19.46 4.36 -0.48
CA GLY A 164 -20.25 3.85 0.63
C GLY A 164 -19.55 2.70 1.38
N GLU A 165 -20.33 1.93 2.12
CA GLU A 165 -19.82 0.71 2.76
C GLU A 165 -19.54 -0.40 1.75
N TRP A 166 -18.42 -1.11 1.96
CA TRP A 166 -18.05 -2.26 1.14
C TRP A 166 -19.00 -3.42 1.44
N LYS A 167 -19.78 -3.85 0.44
CA LYS A 167 -20.73 -4.97 0.59
C LYS A 167 -20.08 -6.35 0.46
N ARG A 168 -18.89 -6.41 -0.16
CA ARG A 168 -18.13 -7.65 -0.38
C ARG A 168 -16.67 -7.36 -0.08
N TYR A 169 -16.11 -8.06 0.89
CA TYR A 169 -14.71 -7.99 1.26
C TYR A 169 -14.24 -9.33 1.81
N GLY A 170 -12.95 -9.62 1.67
CA GLY A 170 -12.29 -10.74 2.33
C GLY A 170 -11.60 -10.26 3.60
N VAL A 171 -11.55 -11.13 4.61
CA VAL A 171 -10.72 -10.92 5.80
C VAL A 171 -9.62 -11.95 5.75
N GLY A 172 -8.38 -11.47 5.76
CA GLY A 172 -7.18 -12.30 5.87
C GLY A 172 -6.52 -12.07 7.22
N ALA A 173 -5.88 -13.12 7.73
CA ALA A 173 -4.92 -13.03 8.81
C ALA A 173 -3.61 -13.61 8.32
N GLU A 174 -2.51 -12.99 8.71
CA GLU A 174 -1.16 -13.37 8.31
C GLU A 174 -0.30 -13.44 9.58
N TYR A 175 0.65 -14.37 9.57
CA TYR A 175 1.62 -14.51 10.63
C TYR A 175 3.01 -14.66 10.01
N GLU A 176 3.88 -13.69 10.29
CA GLU A 176 5.29 -13.78 9.93
C GLU A 176 6.03 -14.59 11.00
N CYS A 177 6.77 -15.62 10.59
CA CYS A 177 7.52 -16.47 11.49
C CYS A 177 8.88 -16.87 10.91
N TYR A 178 9.80 -17.23 11.79
CA TYR A 178 11.05 -17.87 11.42
C TYR A 178 10.81 -19.36 11.25
N CYS A 179 11.21 -19.89 10.10
CA CYS A 179 11.07 -21.29 9.76
C CYS A 179 12.43 -21.85 9.31
N ASP A 180 12.77 -23.04 9.79
CA ASP A 180 13.89 -23.79 9.26
C ASP A 180 13.49 -24.47 7.94
N GLN A 181 14.45 -24.62 7.01
CA GLN A 181 14.26 -25.38 5.76
C GLN A 181 13.13 -24.89 4.83
N VAL A 182 12.98 -23.56 4.68
CA VAL A 182 11.99 -22.97 3.75
C VAL A 182 12.45 -23.13 2.29
N ASP A 183 11.57 -23.63 1.44
CA ASP A 183 11.75 -23.53 -0.02
C ASP A 183 11.36 -22.12 -0.49
N SER A 184 12.34 -21.22 -0.54
CA SER A 184 12.13 -19.82 -0.93
C SER A 184 11.76 -19.63 -2.40
N ALA A 185 11.88 -20.65 -3.24
CA ALA A 185 11.55 -20.57 -4.66
C ALA A 185 10.08 -20.94 -4.94
N THR A 186 9.35 -21.47 -3.95
CA THR A 186 8.00 -21.99 -4.12
C THR A 186 7.00 -21.25 -3.25
N TRP A 187 6.01 -20.64 -3.87
CA TRP A 187 4.82 -20.14 -3.19
C TRP A 187 3.75 -21.24 -3.12
N VAL A 188 3.09 -21.38 -1.97
CA VAL A 188 2.08 -22.41 -1.75
C VAL A 188 0.71 -21.77 -1.56
N LEU A 189 -0.28 -22.22 -2.32
CA LEU A 189 -1.67 -21.84 -2.16
C LEU A 189 -2.52 -23.08 -1.83
N MET A 190 -3.23 -23.02 -0.70
CA MET A 190 -4.03 -24.11 -0.16
C MET A 190 -5.51 -23.76 -0.24
N VAL A 191 -6.31 -24.62 -0.86
CA VAL A 191 -7.76 -24.43 -1.07
C VAL A 191 -8.57 -25.53 -0.42
N GLY A 192 -9.80 -25.20 -0.02
CA GLY A 192 -10.74 -26.14 0.60
C GLY A 192 -11.11 -25.72 2.02
N GLN A 193 -12.30 -26.14 2.45
CA GLN A 193 -12.91 -25.72 3.72
C GLN A 193 -12.07 -26.08 4.96
N GLN A 194 -11.20 -27.08 4.87
CA GLN A 194 -10.26 -27.43 5.94
C GLN A 194 -9.19 -26.35 6.19
N PHE A 195 -8.91 -25.49 5.21
CA PHE A 195 -7.93 -24.41 5.32
C PHE A 195 -8.60 -23.03 5.47
N SER A 196 -9.72 -22.82 4.79
CA SER A 196 -10.51 -21.58 4.86
C SER A 196 -11.95 -21.85 4.44
N GLU A 197 -12.94 -21.42 5.24
CA GLU A 197 -14.37 -21.62 4.93
C GLU A 197 -14.78 -20.97 3.59
N ALA A 198 -14.22 -19.80 3.28
CA ALA A 198 -14.49 -19.03 2.08
C ALA A 198 -13.23 -18.27 1.64
N GLY A 199 -12.30 -18.95 0.97
CA GLY A 199 -11.05 -18.36 0.50
C GLY A 199 -9.96 -19.40 0.26
N TYR A 200 -8.74 -19.05 0.65
CA TYR A 200 -7.55 -19.89 0.58
C TYR A 200 -6.61 -19.53 1.74
N ALA A 201 -5.68 -20.43 2.03
CA ALA A 201 -4.52 -20.15 2.86
C ALA A 201 -3.26 -20.12 1.97
N TRP A 202 -2.20 -19.46 2.43
CA TRP A 202 -0.94 -19.37 1.70
C TRP A 202 0.26 -19.52 2.61
N ILE A 203 1.37 -19.90 2.01
CA ILE A 203 2.72 -19.86 2.58
C ILE A 203 3.60 -19.14 1.56
#